data_AF-A0A961HQS7-F1
#
_entry.id   AF-A0A961HQS7-F1
#
_cell.length_a   1.000
_cell.length_b   1.000
_cell.length_c   1.000
_cell.angle_alpha   90.00
_cell.angle_beta   90.00
_cell.angle_gamma   90.00
#
_symmetry.space_group_name_H-M   'P 1'
#
loop_
_entity.id
_entity.type
_entity.pdbx_description
1 polymer ?
#
loop_
_entity_poly.entity_id
_entity_poly.type
_entity_poly.pdbx_seq_one_letter_code
_entity_poly.pdbx_strand_id
1 'polypeptide(L)'
;MPEPMSRRKKGRRRYWIWIFPILLAAGGVLYGQDLLRYAQVRFSSDSLLRLEDRTAAFLSSYERLKRMEPPRGSENPAEEPFFKLQTALYQQIDENRKIIEIIARNEDDPGTMAALRGKYAMFELLLRIHLDSRNLVELAGRGFLPPQRPTLLEEKSPGDLAFQVSQYMRRALAYDPDAEYASVAHLGVALGDLMYFGRTDLAILDHLRAIEPAKLPPELREERLWISAALYCLLGQPEDLDKLLKEPGLSPEPGTSAESESTGLENYLTNYQKQLLHGYALFQAKRYMQALYSVRTVKYDQSIPSFYRAEAARMEGEINGKQNGPYFAIPYLEEALRISGDEDPFLRERLSSFLPKSR
;
A
#
# COMPACT_ATOMS: atom_id res chain seq x y z
N MET A 1 -4.31 -76.17 20.80
CA MET A 1 -5.36 -75.54 19.97
C MET A 1 -6.71 -75.92 20.57
N PRO A 2 -7.63 -74.96 20.80
CA PRO A 2 -8.05 -73.98 19.79
C PRO A 2 -7.86 -72.51 20.17
N GLU A 3 -7.77 -71.73 19.09
CA GLU A 3 -7.52 -70.31 18.91
C GLU A 3 -8.79 -69.42 19.04
N PRO A 4 -8.66 -68.07 18.99
CA PRO A 4 -9.66 -67.14 19.51
C PRO A 4 -10.80 -66.84 18.54
N MET A 5 -12.03 -66.71 19.06
CA MET A 5 -13.13 -66.15 18.28
C MET A 5 -13.04 -64.63 18.19
N SER A 6 -12.81 -64.18 16.96
CA SER A 6 -12.91 -62.80 16.51
C SER A 6 -14.30 -62.21 16.75
N ARG A 7 -14.38 -61.10 17.49
CA ARG A 7 -15.58 -60.24 17.52
C ARG A 7 -15.61 -59.40 16.24
N ARG A 8 -16.37 -59.84 15.24
CA ARG A 8 -16.75 -59.03 14.07
C ARG A 8 -17.50 -57.75 14.51
N LYS A 9 -16.86 -56.59 14.38
CA LYS A 9 -17.54 -55.28 14.41
C LYS A 9 -18.48 -55.19 13.21
N LYS A 10 -19.80 -55.25 13.44
CA LYS A 10 -20.84 -54.93 12.44
C LYS A 10 -20.66 -53.47 11.99
N GLY A 11 -20.30 -53.27 10.73
CA GLY A 11 -20.24 -51.95 10.10
C GLY A 11 -21.62 -51.29 10.04
N ARG A 12 -21.81 -50.22 10.81
CA ARG A 12 -22.91 -49.27 10.59
C ARG A 12 -22.65 -48.53 9.29
N ARG A 13 -23.40 -48.88 8.24
CA ARG A 13 -23.40 -48.18 6.95
C ARG A 13 -23.75 -46.69 7.16
N ARG A 14 -22.82 -45.81 6.77
CA ARG A 14 -22.93 -44.35 6.75
C ARG A 14 -23.91 -43.90 5.65
N TYR A 15 -25.22 -44.05 5.89
CA TYR A 15 -26.25 -43.50 5.01
C TYR A 15 -26.37 -41.97 5.09
N TRP A 16 -25.85 -41.35 6.16
CA TRP A 16 -25.87 -39.90 6.36
C TRP A 16 -25.00 -39.11 5.36
N ILE A 17 -23.99 -39.73 4.77
CA ILE A 17 -23.08 -39.08 3.80
C ILE A 17 -23.80 -38.72 2.49
N TRP A 18 -24.86 -39.46 2.14
CA TRP A 18 -25.62 -39.22 0.91
C TRP A 18 -26.83 -38.29 1.09
N ILE A 19 -27.32 -38.13 2.32
CA ILE A 19 -28.50 -37.29 2.62
C ILE A 19 -28.09 -35.82 2.79
N PHE A 20 -26.89 -35.59 3.33
CA PHE A 20 -26.37 -34.25 3.61
C PHE A 20 -26.20 -33.35 2.36
N PRO A 21 -25.63 -33.82 1.22
CA PRO A 21 -25.51 -32.97 0.02
C PRO A 21 -26.86 -32.63 -0.61
N ILE A 22 -27.87 -33.50 -0.47
CA ILE A 22 -29.22 -33.26 -0.99
C ILE A 22 -29.94 -32.18 -0.17
N LEU A 23 -29.78 -32.19 1.17
CA LEU A 23 -30.30 -31.13 2.04
C LEU A 23 -29.61 -29.78 1.81
N LEU A 24 -28.32 -29.80 1.47
CA LEU A 24 -27.54 -28.61 1.11
C LEU A 24 -27.95 -28.02 -0.24
N ALA A 25 -28.21 -28.88 -1.24
CA ALA A 25 -28.73 -28.46 -2.53
C ALA A 25 -30.16 -27.89 -2.39
N ALA A 26 -31.02 -28.54 -1.58
CA ALA A 26 -32.38 -28.04 -1.31
C ALA A 26 -32.37 -26.72 -0.52
N GLY A 27 -31.45 -26.56 0.44
CA GLY A 27 -31.26 -25.31 1.19
C GLY A 27 -30.69 -24.17 0.33
N GLY A 28 -29.80 -24.47 -0.62
CA GLY A 28 -29.24 -23.49 -1.56
C GLY A 28 -30.27 -22.92 -2.55
N VAL A 29 -31.30 -23.70 -2.89
CA VAL A 29 -32.42 -23.24 -3.74
C VAL A 29 -33.37 -22.31 -2.97
N LEU A 30 -33.50 -22.47 -1.64
CA LEU A 30 -34.45 -21.70 -0.83
C LEU A 30 -33.84 -20.46 -0.14
N TYR A 31 -32.54 -20.47 0.18
CA TYR A 31 -31.89 -19.43 1.00
C TYR A 31 -30.65 -18.78 0.34
N GLY A 32 -30.38 -19.07 -0.93
CA GLY A 32 -29.33 -18.43 -1.72
C GLY A 32 -27.91 -18.99 -1.51
N GLN A 33 -26.95 -18.41 -2.25
CA GLN A 33 -25.54 -18.84 -2.27
C GLN A 33 -24.86 -18.78 -0.89
N ASP A 34 -25.39 -17.99 0.05
CA ASP A 34 -24.82 -17.81 1.38
C ASP A 34 -24.90 -19.06 2.25
N LEU A 35 -25.92 -19.92 2.07
CA LEU A 35 -26.07 -21.17 2.84
C LEU A 35 -25.13 -22.28 2.31
N LEU A 36 -24.89 -22.30 1.00
CA LEU A 36 -23.87 -23.15 0.36
C LEU A 36 -22.45 -22.73 0.77
N ARG A 37 -22.17 -21.42 0.81
CA ARG A 37 -20.88 -20.88 1.29
C ARG A 37 -20.68 -21.15 2.79
N TYR A 38 -21.72 -20.96 3.60
CA TYR A 38 -21.69 -21.27 5.03
C TYR A 38 -21.37 -22.75 5.30
N ALA A 39 -21.93 -23.68 4.51
CA ALA A 39 -21.59 -25.09 4.64
C ALA A 39 -20.21 -25.44 4.08
N GLN A 40 -19.78 -24.86 2.95
CA GLN A 40 -18.42 -25.05 2.42
C GLN A 40 -17.34 -24.61 3.41
N VAL A 41 -17.61 -23.56 4.19
CA VAL A 41 -16.72 -23.06 5.25
C VAL A 41 -16.80 -23.95 6.50
N ARG A 42 -18.00 -24.33 6.95
CA ARG A 42 -18.22 -25.13 8.16
C ARG A 42 -17.72 -26.57 8.07
N PHE A 43 -17.55 -27.12 6.86
CA PHE A 43 -16.97 -28.45 6.62
C PHE A 43 -15.52 -28.42 6.16
N SER A 44 -14.91 -27.24 6.00
CA SER A 44 -13.49 -27.13 5.69
C SER A 44 -12.73 -26.75 6.95
N SER A 45 -11.96 -27.69 7.49
CA SER A 45 -10.83 -27.44 8.40
C SER A 45 -9.69 -26.63 7.73
N ASP A 46 -10.02 -25.81 6.73
CA ASP A 46 -9.14 -25.36 5.64
C ASP A 46 -9.45 -23.92 5.21
N SER A 47 -10.29 -23.18 5.94
CA SER A 47 -10.71 -21.83 5.56
C SER A 47 -9.59 -20.79 5.70
N LEU A 48 -8.73 -20.93 6.72
CA LEU A 48 -7.52 -20.13 6.86
C LEU A 48 -6.52 -20.43 5.74
N LEU A 49 -6.26 -21.71 5.46
CA LEU A 49 -5.36 -22.13 4.37
C LEU A 49 -5.85 -21.66 3.00
N ARG A 50 -7.16 -21.74 2.73
CA ARG A 50 -7.75 -21.14 1.52
C ARG A 50 -7.60 -19.63 1.49
N LEU A 51 -7.66 -18.94 2.63
CA LEU A 51 -7.47 -17.50 2.70
C LEU A 51 -6.01 -17.13 2.42
N GLU A 52 -5.05 -17.94 2.88
CA GLU A 52 -3.63 -17.81 2.56
C GLU A 52 -3.38 -17.98 1.06
N ASP A 53 -3.88 -19.04 0.44
CA ASP A 53 -3.79 -19.28 -1.01
C ASP A 53 -4.39 -18.10 -1.81
N ARG A 54 -5.57 -17.64 -1.39
CA ARG A 54 -6.24 -16.47 -1.99
C ARG A 54 -5.46 -15.20 -1.75
N THR A 55 -4.71 -15.08 -0.66
CA THR A 55 -3.81 -13.95 -0.42
C THR A 55 -2.60 -14.00 -1.36
N ALA A 56 -1.96 -15.15 -1.51
CA ALA A 56 -0.84 -15.30 -2.44
C ALA A 56 -1.25 -15.00 -3.90
N ALA A 57 -2.43 -15.46 -4.31
CA ALA A 57 -3.02 -15.14 -5.62
C ALA A 57 -3.33 -13.63 -5.77
N PHE A 58 -3.77 -12.97 -4.70
CA PHE A 58 -3.97 -11.52 -4.68
C PHE A 58 -2.63 -10.79 -4.86
N LEU A 59 -1.62 -11.12 -4.06
CA LEU A 59 -0.32 -10.44 -4.07
C LEU A 59 0.39 -10.58 -5.41
N SER A 60 0.41 -11.78 -6.01
CA SER A 60 0.94 -11.98 -7.36
C SER A 60 0.21 -11.16 -8.43
N SER A 61 -1.12 -11.03 -8.34
CA SER A 61 -1.91 -10.22 -9.25
C SER A 61 -1.72 -8.71 -9.02
N TYR A 62 -1.52 -8.30 -7.78
CA TYR A 62 -1.17 -6.93 -7.40
C TYR A 62 0.20 -6.54 -7.94
N GLU A 63 1.21 -7.40 -7.80
CA GLU A 63 2.55 -7.20 -8.36
C GLU A 63 2.49 -6.99 -9.88
N ARG A 64 1.65 -7.75 -10.58
CA ARG A 64 1.40 -7.55 -12.01
C ARG A 64 0.71 -6.21 -12.31
N LEU A 65 -0.25 -5.78 -11.48
CA LEU A 65 -0.92 -4.49 -11.64
C LEU A 65 0.08 -3.33 -11.47
N LYS A 66 1.01 -3.41 -10.50
CA LYS A 66 2.06 -2.41 -10.26
C LYS A 66 2.95 -2.15 -11.47
N ARG A 67 3.15 -3.17 -12.31
CA ARG A 67 3.99 -3.08 -13.51
C ARG A 67 3.24 -2.57 -14.75
N MET A 68 1.93 -2.35 -14.66
CA MET A 68 1.11 -1.83 -15.76
C MET A 68 1.01 -0.31 -15.68
N GLU A 69 1.18 0.38 -16.80
CA GLU A 69 0.91 1.81 -16.86
C GLU A 69 -0.60 2.09 -16.84
N PRO A 70 -1.10 2.96 -15.94
CA PRO A 70 -2.50 3.34 -15.93
C PRO A 70 -2.84 4.13 -17.20
N PRO A 71 -3.94 3.79 -17.91
CA PRO A 71 -4.31 4.48 -19.15
C PRO A 71 -4.67 5.95 -18.87
N ARG A 72 -4.13 6.87 -19.68
CA ARG A 72 -4.29 8.33 -19.50
C ARG A 72 -5.66 8.88 -19.91
N GLY A 73 -6.46 8.05 -20.56
CA GLY A 73 -7.83 8.32 -21.00
C GLY A 73 -8.25 7.19 -21.95
N SER A 74 -9.40 6.58 -21.70
CA SER A 74 -9.98 5.56 -22.57
C SER A 74 -11.46 5.88 -22.73
N GLU A 75 -11.97 5.78 -23.96
CA GLU A 75 -13.40 5.93 -24.25
C GLU A 75 -14.21 4.81 -23.57
N ASN A 76 -13.57 3.67 -23.28
CA ASN A 76 -14.21 2.54 -22.61
C ASN A 76 -13.31 1.93 -21.51
N PRO A 77 -13.21 2.58 -20.33
CA PRO A 77 -12.33 2.15 -19.23
C PRO A 77 -12.58 0.70 -18.78
N ALA A 78 -13.81 0.19 -18.89
CA ALA A 78 -14.15 -1.17 -18.49
C ALA A 78 -13.47 -2.26 -19.34
N GLU A 79 -13.00 -1.93 -20.54
CA GLU A 79 -12.36 -2.90 -21.44
C GLU A 79 -10.84 -2.94 -21.29
N GLU A 80 -10.25 -1.91 -20.67
CA GLU A 80 -8.82 -1.80 -20.44
C GLU A 80 -8.30 -2.89 -19.49
N PRO A 81 -7.19 -3.58 -19.84
CA PRO A 81 -6.60 -4.62 -18.99
C PRO A 81 -6.29 -4.16 -17.56
N PHE A 82 -5.82 -2.92 -17.41
CA PHE A 82 -5.50 -2.31 -16.11
C PHE A 82 -6.74 -2.26 -15.21
N PHE A 83 -7.83 -1.64 -15.68
CA PHE A 83 -9.06 -1.47 -14.92
C PHE A 83 -9.79 -2.79 -14.68
N LYS A 84 -9.73 -3.75 -15.62
CA LYS A 84 -10.24 -5.12 -15.42
C LYS A 84 -9.52 -5.81 -14.26
N LEU A 85 -8.18 -5.76 -14.24
CA LEU A 85 -7.39 -6.37 -13.18
C LEU A 85 -7.64 -5.68 -11.84
N GLN A 86 -7.68 -4.34 -11.82
CA GLN A 86 -7.97 -3.57 -10.62
C GLN A 86 -9.36 -3.92 -10.04
N THR A 87 -10.38 -4.02 -10.90
CA THR A 87 -11.74 -4.43 -10.51
C THR A 87 -11.77 -5.85 -9.95
N ALA A 88 -11.07 -6.79 -10.57
CA ALA A 88 -10.98 -8.17 -10.09
C ALA A 88 -10.31 -8.25 -8.71
N LEU A 89 -9.27 -7.43 -8.48
CA LEU A 89 -8.60 -7.33 -7.17
C LEU A 89 -9.53 -6.77 -6.09
N TYR A 90 -10.34 -5.75 -6.40
CA TYR A 90 -11.36 -5.25 -5.47
C TYR A 90 -12.41 -6.33 -5.13
N GLN A 91 -12.93 -7.03 -6.13
CA GLN A 91 -13.87 -8.14 -5.91
C GLN A 91 -13.27 -9.23 -5.02
N GLN A 92 -12.00 -9.57 -5.23
CA GLN A 92 -11.29 -10.55 -4.41
C GLN A 92 -11.17 -10.08 -2.95
N ILE A 93 -10.93 -8.79 -2.70
CA ILE A 93 -10.92 -8.22 -1.34
C ILE A 93 -12.29 -8.39 -0.67
N ASP A 94 -13.38 -8.06 -1.36
CA ASP A 94 -14.73 -8.15 -0.80
C ASP A 94 -15.15 -9.59 -0.52
N GLU A 95 -14.82 -10.51 -1.40
CA GLU A 95 -15.03 -11.94 -1.16
C GLU A 95 -14.23 -12.45 0.04
N ASN A 96 -12.98 -12.02 0.17
CA ASN A 96 -12.12 -12.41 1.29
C ASN A 96 -12.63 -11.83 2.62
N ARG A 97 -13.16 -10.60 2.63
CA ARG A 97 -13.82 -10.01 3.81
C ARG A 97 -15.00 -10.83 4.28
N LYS A 98 -15.83 -11.33 3.35
CA LYS A 98 -16.95 -12.22 3.69
C LYS A 98 -16.46 -13.53 4.30
N ILE A 99 -15.38 -14.11 3.77
CA ILE A 99 -14.76 -15.32 4.34
C ILE A 99 -14.27 -15.04 5.77
N ILE A 100 -13.56 -13.93 5.98
CA ILE A 100 -13.08 -13.48 7.30
C ILE A 100 -14.24 -13.35 8.28
N GLU A 101 -15.36 -12.75 7.90
CA GLU A 101 -16.53 -12.65 8.78
C GLU A 101 -17.10 -14.02 9.18
N ILE A 102 -17.05 -15.00 8.29
CA ILE A 102 -17.49 -16.37 8.60
C ILE A 102 -16.50 -17.02 9.56
N ILE A 103 -15.19 -16.86 9.36
CA ILE A 103 -14.14 -17.37 10.27
C ILE A 103 -14.30 -16.74 11.65
N ALA A 104 -14.48 -15.41 11.73
CA ALA A 104 -14.65 -14.68 12.99
C ALA A 104 -15.84 -15.14 13.84
N ARG A 105 -16.86 -15.74 13.22
CA ARG A 105 -18.05 -16.28 13.92
C ARG A 105 -17.79 -17.67 14.51
N ASN A 106 -16.75 -18.35 14.05
CA ASN A 106 -16.46 -19.74 14.36
C ASN A 106 -15.16 -19.92 15.17
N GLU A 107 -14.23 -18.97 15.11
CA GLU A 107 -12.93 -19.00 15.80
C GLU A 107 -12.81 -17.88 16.83
N ASP A 108 -12.29 -18.21 18.01
CA ASP A 108 -12.03 -17.27 19.12
C ASP A 108 -10.55 -16.80 19.11
N ASP A 109 -10.08 -16.26 17.99
CA ASP A 109 -8.78 -15.57 17.90
C ASP A 109 -8.96 -14.10 17.49
N PRO A 110 -9.19 -13.19 18.45
CA PRO A 110 -9.47 -11.79 18.12
C PRO A 110 -8.24 -11.06 17.55
N GLY A 111 -7.02 -11.52 17.82
CA GLY A 111 -5.77 -10.95 17.31
C GLY A 111 -5.60 -11.23 15.83
N THR A 112 -5.65 -12.50 15.45
CA THR A 112 -5.58 -12.93 14.04
C THR A 112 -6.73 -12.35 13.22
N MET A 113 -7.95 -12.31 13.77
CA MET A 113 -9.08 -11.71 13.06
C MET A 113 -8.92 -10.20 12.86
N ALA A 114 -8.32 -9.48 13.81
CA ALA A 114 -7.97 -8.07 13.64
C ALA A 114 -6.88 -7.90 12.57
N ALA A 115 -5.84 -8.74 12.58
CA ALA A 115 -4.78 -8.73 11.58
C ALA A 115 -5.32 -8.97 10.16
N LEU A 116 -6.19 -9.97 9.98
CA LEU A 116 -6.81 -10.28 8.69
C LEU A 116 -7.67 -9.11 8.19
N ARG A 117 -8.51 -8.52 9.05
CA ARG A 117 -9.31 -7.33 8.66
C ARG A 117 -8.42 -6.15 8.27
N GLY A 118 -7.38 -5.88 9.05
CA GLY A 118 -6.40 -4.83 8.77
C GLY A 118 -5.66 -5.07 7.46
N LYS A 119 -5.25 -6.30 7.20
CA LYS A 119 -4.52 -6.71 5.98
C LYS A 119 -5.33 -6.43 4.70
N TYR A 120 -6.60 -6.81 4.67
CA TYR A 120 -7.44 -6.55 3.49
C TYR A 120 -7.89 -5.08 3.37
N ALA A 121 -7.99 -4.34 4.48
CA ALA A 121 -8.13 -2.89 4.41
C ALA A 121 -6.87 -2.23 3.84
N MET A 122 -5.68 -2.75 4.19
CA MET A 122 -4.39 -2.25 3.70
C MET A 122 -4.23 -2.52 2.21
N PHE A 123 -4.60 -3.71 1.75
CA PHE A 123 -4.62 -4.05 0.33
C PHE A 123 -5.54 -3.15 -0.49
N GLU A 124 -6.74 -2.86 0.03
CA GLU A 124 -7.64 -1.91 -0.63
C GLU A 124 -7.03 -0.51 -0.69
N LEU A 125 -6.42 -0.05 0.41
CA LEU A 125 -5.73 1.23 0.45
C LEU A 125 -4.60 1.29 -0.59
N LEU A 126 -3.76 0.26 -0.67
CA LEU A 126 -2.66 0.15 -1.64
C LEU A 126 -3.14 0.18 -3.09
N LEU A 127 -4.28 -0.44 -3.40
CA LEU A 127 -4.90 -0.38 -4.74
C LEU A 127 -5.41 1.01 -5.09
N ARG A 128 -5.86 1.77 -4.09
CA ARG A 128 -6.42 3.12 -4.26
C ARG A 128 -5.36 4.19 -4.36
N ILE A 129 -4.23 4.04 -3.68
CA ILE A 129 -3.17 5.04 -3.69
C ILE A 129 -2.11 4.74 -4.75
N HIS A 130 -1.86 3.46 -5.06
CA HIS A 130 -0.78 2.97 -5.92
C HIS A 130 0.56 3.66 -5.64
N LEU A 131 1.34 3.11 -4.71
CA LEU A 131 2.65 3.69 -4.40
C LEU A 131 3.60 3.47 -5.57
N ASP A 132 3.83 4.53 -6.34
CA ASP A 132 4.83 4.59 -7.42
C ASP A 132 5.81 5.74 -7.18
N SER A 133 6.79 5.87 -8.07
CA SER A 133 7.80 6.92 -7.99
C SER A 133 7.24 8.35 -8.05
N ARG A 134 6.11 8.57 -8.75
CA ARG A 134 5.47 9.88 -8.85
C ARG A 134 4.73 10.21 -7.55
N ASN A 135 3.90 9.29 -7.10
CA ASN A 135 3.12 9.40 -5.87
C ASN A 135 4.05 9.51 -4.66
N LEU A 136 5.20 8.83 -4.66
CA LEU A 136 6.23 9.04 -3.63
C LEU A 136 6.69 10.51 -3.60
N VAL A 137 7.03 11.08 -4.75
CA VAL A 137 7.51 12.46 -4.84
C VAL A 137 6.43 13.45 -4.41
N GLU A 138 5.17 13.22 -4.81
CA GLU A 138 4.03 14.03 -4.36
C GLU A 138 3.82 13.91 -2.86
N LEU A 139 3.88 12.71 -2.29
CA LEU A 139 3.76 12.48 -0.84
C LEU A 139 4.90 13.16 -0.06
N ALA A 140 6.15 12.97 -0.51
CA ALA A 140 7.32 13.55 0.13
C ALA A 140 7.31 15.09 0.08
N GLY A 141 6.79 15.67 -1.00
CA GLY A 141 6.80 17.11 -1.22
C GLY A 141 5.58 17.86 -0.72
N ARG A 142 4.39 17.35 -1.01
CA ARG A 142 3.10 17.98 -0.70
C ARG A 142 2.57 17.54 0.66
N GLY A 143 3.05 16.41 1.18
CA GLY A 143 2.64 15.84 2.47
C GLY A 143 1.33 15.06 2.41
N PHE A 144 0.75 14.88 1.22
CA PHE A 144 -0.43 14.07 0.97
C PHE A 144 -0.37 13.47 -0.43
N LEU A 145 -1.00 12.31 -0.60
CA LEU A 145 -1.25 11.76 -1.93
C LEU A 145 -2.51 12.39 -2.51
N PRO A 146 -2.52 12.83 -3.78
CA PRO A 146 -3.79 13.18 -4.41
C PRO A 146 -4.69 11.94 -4.41
N PRO A 147 -6.01 12.10 -4.18
CA PRO A 147 -6.93 10.99 -4.37
C PRO A 147 -6.78 10.49 -5.81
N GLN A 148 -6.58 9.19 -5.99
CA GLN A 148 -6.67 8.64 -7.34
C GLN A 148 -8.06 8.91 -7.89
N ARG A 149 -8.10 9.11 -9.20
CA ARG A 149 -9.34 9.36 -9.94
C ARG A 149 -10.38 8.29 -9.57
N PRO A 150 -11.64 8.70 -9.38
CA PRO A 150 -12.65 7.81 -8.86
C PRO A 150 -12.77 6.55 -9.69
N THR A 151 -12.62 5.40 -9.05
CA THR A 151 -13.09 4.15 -9.64
C THR A 151 -14.61 4.07 -9.45
N LEU A 152 -15.32 3.38 -10.35
CA LEU A 152 -16.78 3.28 -10.34
C LEU A 152 -17.38 2.59 -9.08
N LEU A 153 -16.54 2.15 -8.13
CA LEU A 153 -16.89 1.32 -6.97
C LEU A 153 -16.56 1.99 -5.62
N GLU A 154 -16.48 3.31 -5.56
CA GLU A 154 -16.10 4.03 -4.33
C GLU A 154 -17.21 4.05 -3.26
N GLU A 155 -17.17 3.10 -2.32
CA GLU A 155 -18.02 3.14 -1.11
C GLU A 155 -17.37 3.88 0.09
N LYS A 156 -16.04 4.02 0.12
CA LYS A 156 -15.28 4.55 1.27
C LYS A 156 -14.21 5.54 0.83
N SER A 157 -13.85 6.53 1.64
CA SER A 157 -12.73 7.42 1.34
C SER A 157 -11.37 6.74 1.65
N PRO A 158 -10.27 7.11 0.98
CA PRO A 158 -8.93 6.62 1.33
C PRO A 158 -8.54 6.91 2.79
N GLY A 159 -8.99 8.05 3.35
CA GLY A 159 -8.77 8.39 4.76
C GLY A 159 -9.47 7.42 5.71
N ASP A 160 -10.73 7.06 5.44
CA ASP A 160 -11.46 6.10 6.28
C ASP A 160 -10.82 4.72 6.27
N LEU A 161 -10.29 4.30 5.11
CA LEU A 161 -9.53 3.06 4.99
C LEU A 161 -8.22 3.13 5.77
N ALA A 162 -7.45 4.21 5.62
CA ALA A 162 -6.22 4.42 6.36
C ALA A 162 -6.42 4.36 7.88
N PHE A 163 -7.49 4.98 8.38
CA PHE A 163 -7.89 4.88 9.78
C PHE A 163 -8.24 3.44 10.18
N GLN A 164 -9.05 2.74 9.40
CA GLN A 164 -9.42 1.34 9.66
C GLN A 164 -8.20 0.42 9.69
N VAL A 165 -7.27 0.58 8.75
CA VAL A 165 -6.01 -0.18 8.72
C VAL A 165 -5.26 0.03 10.02
N SER A 166 -5.00 1.28 10.39
CA SER A 166 -4.24 1.59 11.59
C SER A 166 -4.92 1.06 12.86
N GLN A 167 -6.25 1.20 12.96
CA GLN A 167 -7.03 0.68 14.09
C GLN A 167 -6.94 -0.85 14.21
N TYR A 168 -7.17 -1.57 13.11
CA TYR A 168 -7.15 -3.04 13.12
C TYR A 168 -5.75 -3.59 13.39
N MET A 169 -4.72 -3.01 12.77
CA MET A 169 -3.34 -3.47 12.93
C MET A 169 -2.80 -3.19 14.33
N ARG A 170 -3.07 -2.01 14.92
CA ARG A 170 -2.74 -1.76 16.33
C ARG A 170 -3.45 -2.71 17.26
N ARG A 171 -4.73 -3.01 16.99
CA ARG A 171 -5.48 -3.99 17.79
C ARG A 171 -4.86 -5.38 17.69
N ALA A 172 -4.42 -5.80 16.52
CA ALA A 172 -3.73 -7.08 16.33
C ALA A 172 -2.43 -7.14 17.15
N LEU A 173 -1.56 -6.13 17.00
CA LEU A 173 -0.31 -6.01 17.77
C LEU A 173 -0.52 -5.93 19.29
N ALA A 174 -1.64 -5.38 19.73
CA ALA A 174 -1.99 -5.32 21.16
C ALA A 174 -2.41 -6.68 21.73
N TYR A 175 -2.92 -7.60 20.90
CA TYR A 175 -3.24 -8.97 21.33
C TYR A 175 -1.99 -9.84 21.36
N ASP A 176 -1.18 -9.80 20.29
CA ASP A 176 0.07 -10.54 20.19
C ASP A 176 1.09 -9.76 19.33
N PRO A 177 2.08 -9.10 19.96
CA PRO A 177 3.08 -8.31 19.25
C PRO A 177 4.12 -9.17 18.52
N ASP A 178 4.28 -10.44 18.90
CA ASP A 178 5.31 -11.34 18.37
C ASP A 178 4.76 -12.34 17.34
N ALA A 179 3.46 -12.22 17.01
CA ALA A 179 2.79 -13.09 16.06
C ALA A 179 3.40 -13.04 14.64
N GLU A 180 3.11 -14.06 13.83
CA GLU A 180 3.56 -14.14 12.45
C GLU A 180 3.14 -12.92 11.60
N TYR A 181 1.97 -12.34 11.89
CA TYR A 181 1.46 -11.16 11.21
C TYR A 181 2.10 -9.84 11.64
N ALA A 182 2.98 -9.82 12.64
CA ALA A 182 3.49 -8.59 13.27
C ALA A 182 4.12 -7.64 12.25
N SER A 183 4.97 -8.13 11.34
CA SER A 183 5.64 -7.29 10.32
C SER A 183 4.65 -6.65 9.36
N VAL A 184 3.61 -7.38 8.94
CA VAL A 184 2.53 -6.84 8.10
C VAL A 184 1.68 -5.82 8.89
N ALA A 185 1.44 -6.08 10.17
CA ALA A 185 0.70 -5.18 11.03
C ALA A 185 1.45 -3.86 11.25
N HIS A 186 2.75 -3.90 11.55
CA HIS A 186 3.60 -2.73 11.66
C HIS A 186 3.62 -1.90 10.37
N LEU A 187 3.74 -2.55 9.20
CA LEU A 187 3.64 -1.89 7.90
C LEU A 187 2.28 -1.20 7.72
N GLY A 188 1.18 -1.89 8.07
CA GLY A 188 -0.17 -1.35 7.97
C GLY A 188 -0.40 -0.16 8.89
N VAL A 189 0.09 -0.18 10.14
CA VAL A 189 0.04 0.99 11.05
C VAL A 189 0.79 2.16 10.42
N ALA A 190 2.02 1.94 9.95
CA ALA A 190 2.82 3.00 9.36
C ALA A 190 2.16 3.63 8.12
N LEU A 191 1.62 2.81 7.21
CA LEU A 191 0.89 3.28 6.05
C LEU A 191 -0.39 4.02 6.45
N GLY A 192 -1.19 3.42 7.33
CA GLY A 192 -2.47 3.99 7.77
C GLY A 192 -2.30 5.33 8.47
N ASP A 193 -1.30 5.46 9.34
CA ASP A 193 -1.03 6.71 10.04
C ASP A 193 -0.50 7.81 9.11
N LEU A 194 0.41 7.44 8.21
CA LEU A 194 0.96 8.36 7.21
C LEU A 194 -0.16 8.92 6.30
N MET A 195 -1.09 8.05 5.89
CA MET A 195 -2.19 8.41 5.00
C MET A 195 -3.36 9.12 5.70
N TYR A 196 -3.69 8.76 6.93
CA TYR A 196 -4.85 9.32 7.63
C TYR A 196 -4.55 10.65 8.31
N PHE A 197 -3.45 10.74 9.05
CA PHE A 197 -3.20 11.91 9.87
C PHE A 197 -2.44 13.01 9.13
N GLY A 198 -1.77 12.68 8.01
CA GLY A 198 -0.76 13.57 7.40
C GLY A 198 0.32 14.00 8.40
N ARG A 199 0.43 13.26 9.51
CA ARG A 199 1.37 13.51 10.61
C ARG A 199 2.61 12.69 10.35
N THR A 200 3.74 13.33 10.56
CA THR A 200 5.07 12.75 10.40
C THR A 200 5.68 12.65 11.78
N ASP A 201 5.08 11.82 12.62
CA ASP A 201 5.58 11.60 13.97
C ASP A 201 6.65 10.50 13.97
N LEU A 202 7.46 10.50 15.04
CA LEU A 202 8.50 9.49 15.23
C LEU A 202 7.90 8.11 15.53
N ALA A 203 6.64 8.03 15.95
CA ALA A 203 5.97 6.76 16.24
C ALA A 203 5.78 5.93 14.97
N ILE A 204 5.47 6.55 13.82
CA ILE A 204 5.45 5.86 12.53
C ILE A 204 6.81 5.24 12.20
N LEU A 205 7.91 5.94 12.53
CA LEU A 205 9.26 5.44 12.29
C LEU A 205 9.58 4.23 13.18
N ASP A 206 9.13 4.22 14.42
CA ASP A 206 9.29 3.09 15.32
C ASP A 206 8.56 1.85 14.77
N HIS A 207 7.36 2.02 14.19
CA HIS A 207 6.68 0.93 13.50
C HIS A 207 7.47 0.41 12.30
N LEU A 208 8.05 1.28 11.46
CA LEU A 208 8.85 0.86 10.32
C LEU A 208 10.13 0.11 10.72
N ARG A 209 10.77 0.52 11.83
CA ARG A 209 11.96 -0.13 12.38
C ARG A 209 11.67 -1.49 13.01
N ALA A 210 10.45 -1.69 13.51
CA ALA A 210 10.00 -2.96 14.07
C ALA A 210 9.64 -4.02 13.00
N ILE A 211 9.61 -3.66 11.71
CA ILE A 211 9.35 -4.62 10.62
C ILE A 211 10.58 -5.51 10.44
N GLU A 212 10.38 -6.81 10.53
CA GLU A 212 11.38 -7.81 10.13
C GLU A 212 11.23 -8.10 8.63
N PRO A 213 12.19 -7.70 7.76
CA PRO A 213 12.03 -7.81 6.31
C PRO A 213 11.82 -9.25 5.80
N ALA A 214 12.36 -10.24 6.53
CA ALA A 214 12.21 -11.65 6.21
C ALA A 214 10.78 -12.18 6.43
N LYS A 215 10.03 -11.61 7.37
CA LYS A 215 8.64 -11.96 7.68
C LYS A 215 7.62 -11.19 6.82
N LEU A 216 8.09 -10.26 6.00
CA LEU A 216 7.22 -9.50 5.09
C LEU A 216 7.10 -10.24 3.74
N PRO A 217 5.88 -10.39 3.19
CA PRO A 217 5.70 -10.88 1.82
C PRO A 217 6.56 -10.09 0.84
N PRO A 218 7.23 -10.76 -0.13
CA PRO A 218 8.15 -10.10 -1.05
C PRO A 218 7.47 -8.98 -1.84
N GLU A 219 6.20 -9.14 -2.19
CA GLU A 219 5.38 -8.17 -2.93
C GLU A 219 5.06 -6.90 -2.13
N LEU A 220 5.32 -6.90 -0.80
CA LEU A 220 5.12 -5.74 0.09
C LEU A 220 6.43 -5.03 0.48
N ARG A 221 7.59 -5.59 0.11
CA ARG A 221 8.90 -5.03 0.47
C ARG A 221 9.14 -3.69 -0.21
N GLU A 222 8.65 -3.52 -1.42
CA GLU A 222 8.75 -2.28 -2.18
C GLU A 222 7.97 -1.16 -1.50
N GLU A 223 6.75 -1.44 -1.03
CA GLU A 223 5.85 -0.55 -0.33
C GLU A 223 6.46 -0.10 0.99
N ARG A 224 7.11 -1.01 1.72
CA ARG A 224 7.91 -0.64 2.90
C ARG A 224 8.98 0.39 2.55
N LEU A 225 9.71 0.21 1.44
CA LEU A 225 10.73 1.14 1.00
C LEU A 225 10.12 2.49 0.59
N TRP A 226 9.01 2.50 -0.14
CA TRP A 226 8.26 3.70 -0.51
C TRP A 226 7.84 4.50 0.73
N ILE A 227 7.20 3.84 1.70
CA ILE A 227 6.73 4.46 2.94
C ILE A 227 7.91 5.00 3.77
N SER A 228 9.00 4.23 3.86
CA SER A 228 10.21 4.66 4.58
C SER A 228 10.86 5.88 3.93
N ALA A 229 11.00 5.89 2.60
CA ALA A 229 11.55 7.01 1.86
C ALA A 229 10.70 8.28 2.06
N ALA A 230 9.37 8.15 1.96
CA ALA A 230 8.44 9.25 2.20
C ALA A 230 8.62 9.81 3.62
N LEU A 231 8.66 8.94 4.62
CA LEU A 231 8.79 9.35 6.01
C LEU A 231 10.14 10.03 6.30
N TYR A 232 11.25 9.50 5.76
CA TYR A 232 12.56 10.16 5.90
C TYR A 232 12.61 11.54 5.25
N CYS A 233 11.95 11.70 4.10
CA CYS A 233 11.79 13.01 3.47
C CYS A 233 11.03 13.97 4.39
N LEU A 234 9.89 13.53 4.91
CA LEU A 234 9.00 14.38 5.71
C LEU A 234 9.55 14.70 7.11
N LEU A 235 10.34 13.79 7.70
CA LEU A 235 11.02 13.98 8.98
C LEU A 235 12.34 14.78 8.85
N GLY A 236 12.82 15.00 7.63
CA GLY A 236 14.10 15.65 7.40
C GLY A 236 15.30 14.81 7.85
N GLN A 237 15.32 13.53 7.48
CA GLN A 237 16.39 12.57 7.76
C GLN A 237 17.16 12.19 6.47
N PRO A 238 17.94 13.12 5.88
CA PRO A 238 18.61 12.87 4.61
C PRO A 238 19.66 11.76 4.70
N GLU A 239 20.32 11.59 5.85
CA GLU A 239 21.32 10.52 6.03
C GLU A 239 20.69 9.12 6.02
N ASP A 240 19.51 8.97 6.63
CA ASP A 240 18.82 7.67 6.66
C ASP A 240 18.14 7.39 5.32
N LEU A 241 17.66 8.42 4.62
CA LEU A 241 17.24 8.32 3.22
C LEU A 241 18.40 7.87 2.32
N ASP A 242 19.59 8.45 2.47
CA ASP A 242 20.76 8.09 1.69
C ASP A 242 21.19 6.63 1.91
N LYS A 243 21.06 6.11 3.14
CA LYS A 243 21.30 4.69 3.42
C LYS A 243 20.25 3.82 2.72
N LEU A 244 18.97 4.15 2.88
CA LEU A 244 17.87 3.41 2.26
C LEU A 244 17.99 3.36 0.73
N LEU A 245 18.38 4.48 0.12
CA LEU A 245 18.58 4.58 -1.33
C LEU A 245 19.82 3.86 -1.84
N LYS A 246 20.77 3.50 -0.95
CA LYS A 246 22.02 2.78 -1.27
C LYS A 246 22.02 1.34 -0.81
N GLU A 247 20.98 0.87 -0.10
CA GLU A 247 20.89 -0.50 0.39
C GLU A 247 20.83 -1.47 -0.81
N PRO A 248 21.87 -2.33 -1.01
CA PRO A 248 21.79 -3.39 -2.00
C PRO A 248 20.77 -4.43 -1.53
N GLY A 249 19.85 -4.79 -2.43
CA GLY A 249 18.68 -5.62 -2.13
C GLY A 249 19.00 -6.90 -1.35
N LEU A 250 18.28 -7.09 -0.24
CA LEU A 250 18.24 -8.33 0.51
C LEU A 250 17.56 -9.41 -0.34
N SER A 251 18.34 -10.32 -0.93
CA SER A 251 17.88 -11.62 -1.41
C SER A 251 18.56 -12.76 -0.63
N PRO A 252 17.87 -13.89 -0.42
CA PRO A 252 18.30 -14.96 0.47
C PRO A 252 19.27 -15.95 -0.21
N GLU A 253 20.17 -16.47 0.62
CA GLU A 253 21.01 -17.68 0.52
C GLU A 253 22.07 -17.84 -0.61
N PRO A 254 23.24 -18.43 -0.26
CA PRO A 254 24.36 -18.61 -1.18
C PRO A 254 24.16 -19.88 -2.03
N GLY A 255 24.03 -19.73 -3.35
CA GLY A 255 24.04 -20.92 -4.22
C GLY A 255 23.81 -20.75 -5.71
N THR A 256 23.23 -19.63 -6.17
CA THR A 256 22.94 -19.44 -7.60
C THR A 256 23.77 -18.33 -8.20
N SER A 257 24.77 -18.74 -8.98
CA SER A 257 25.63 -17.87 -9.77
C SER A 257 24.88 -17.20 -10.93
N ALA A 258 25.11 -15.89 -11.04
CA ALA A 258 24.95 -15.03 -12.23
C ALA A 258 23.51 -14.67 -12.67
N GLU A 259 22.89 -13.74 -11.95
CA GLU A 259 22.66 -12.35 -12.38
C GLU A 259 22.04 -11.63 -11.17
N SER A 260 22.82 -10.74 -10.57
CA SER A 260 22.46 -10.04 -9.33
C SER A 260 21.40 -8.99 -9.61
N GLU A 261 20.13 -9.38 -9.65
CA GLU A 261 19.01 -8.44 -9.63
C GLU A 261 18.94 -7.76 -8.24
N SER A 262 19.49 -6.56 -8.16
CA SER A 262 19.53 -5.71 -6.96
C SER A 262 18.14 -5.17 -6.61
N THR A 263 17.43 -5.79 -5.68
CA THR A 263 16.09 -5.36 -5.22
C THR A 263 16.08 -4.14 -4.28
N GLY A 264 16.98 -3.16 -4.48
CA GLY A 264 16.95 -1.86 -3.80
C GLY A 264 16.11 -0.82 -4.56
N LEU A 265 15.71 0.29 -3.91
CA LEU A 265 15.10 1.46 -4.58
C LEU A 265 15.96 1.98 -5.76
N GLU A 266 17.23 1.60 -5.81
CA GLU A 266 18.12 1.93 -6.91
C GLU A 266 17.62 1.51 -8.29
N ASN A 267 16.88 0.40 -8.38
CA ASN A 267 16.31 -0.10 -9.63
C ASN A 267 14.92 0.47 -9.94
N TYR A 268 14.23 1.03 -8.94
CA TYR A 268 12.87 1.57 -9.08
C TYR A 268 12.86 3.09 -9.26
N LEU A 269 13.92 3.77 -8.83
CA LEU A 269 14.06 5.23 -8.91
C LEU A 269 15.18 5.64 -9.84
N THR A 270 14.85 6.52 -10.78
CA THR A 270 15.81 7.28 -11.57
C THR A 270 16.61 8.26 -10.70
N ASN A 271 17.77 8.69 -11.19
CA ASN A 271 18.64 9.61 -10.45
C ASN A 271 17.96 10.93 -10.11
N TYR A 272 17.12 11.47 -10.98
CA TYR A 272 16.43 12.73 -10.72
C TYR A 272 15.33 12.59 -9.65
N GLN A 273 14.67 11.44 -9.55
CA GLN A 273 13.71 11.19 -8.47
C GLN A 273 14.44 11.10 -7.12
N LYS A 274 15.57 10.38 -7.07
CA LYS A 274 16.42 10.33 -5.87
C LYS A 274 16.87 11.74 -5.44
N GLN A 275 17.28 12.58 -6.39
CA GLN A 275 17.67 13.96 -6.12
C GLN A 275 16.51 14.80 -5.57
N LEU A 276 15.28 14.65 -6.08
CA LEU A 276 14.10 15.34 -5.54
C LEU A 276 13.80 14.92 -4.10
N LEU A 277 13.79 13.62 -3.82
CA LEU A 277 13.57 13.08 -2.46
C LEU A 277 14.64 13.59 -1.49
N HIS A 278 15.91 13.59 -1.92
CA HIS A 278 17.01 14.15 -1.14
C HIS A 278 16.81 15.65 -0.88
N GLY A 279 16.39 16.39 -1.91
CA GLY A 279 15.94 17.77 -1.78
C GLY A 279 14.92 17.93 -0.65
N TYR A 280 13.85 17.14 -0.65
CA TYR A 280 12.80 17.18 0.37
C TYR A 280 13.33 16.92 1.78
N ALA A 281 14.10 15.86 1.96
CA ALA A 281 14.72 15.55 3.25
C ALA A 281 15.62 16.70 3.74
N LEU A 282 16.44 17.28 2.87
CA LEU A 282 17.28 18.42 3.19
C LEU A 282 16.47 19.68 3.54
N PHE A 283 15.37 19.94 2.84
CA PHE A 283 14.49 21.06 3.12
C PHE A 283 13.83 20.96 4.49
N GLN A 284 13.30 19.79 4.83
CA GLN A 284 12.72 19.55 6.16
C GLN A 284 13.80 19.60 7.26
N ALA A 285 15.02 19.15 6.97
CA ALA A 285 16.19 19.31 7.83
C ALA A 285 16.72 20.76 7.92
N LYS A 286 16.07 21.72 7.26
CA LYS A 286 16.45 23.15 7.20
C LYS A 286 17.82 23.40 6.55
N ARG A 287 18.34 22.45 5.77
CA ARG A 287 19.60 22.56 5.00
C ARG A 287 19.33 23.18 3.62
N TYR A 288 18.77 24.39 3.63
CA TYR A 288 18.17 25.03 2.45
C TYR A 288 19.13 25.18 1.26
N MET A 289 20.41 25.52 1.48
CA MET A 289 21.37 25.66 0.37
C MET A 289 21.66 24.33 -0.33
N GLN A 290 21.73 23.23 0.43
CA GLN A 290 21.92 21.90 -0.13
C GLN A 290 20.65 21.44 -0.85
N ALA A 291 19.47 21.66 -0.23
CA ALA A 291 18.19 21.37 -0.85
C ALA A 291 18.02 22.09 -2.20
N LEU A 292 18.42 23.37 -2.26
CA LEU A 292 18.39 24.20 -3.45
C LEU A 292 19.30 23.66 -4.56
N TYR A 293 20.49 23.18 -4.21
CA TYR A 293 21.38 22.53 -5.17
C TYR A 293 20.73 21.26 -5.76
N SER A 294 20.17 20.40 -4.92
CA SER A 294 19.53 19.14 -5.33
C SER A 294 18.31 19.35 -6.24
N VAL A 295 17.51 20.39 -6.03
CA VAL A 295 16.34 20.65 -6.91
C VAL A 295 16.72 21.32 -8.22
N ARG A 296 17.76 22.16 -8.23
CA ARG A 296 18.17 22.88 -9.45
C ARG A 296 18.74 21.95 -10.51
N THR A 297 19.44 20.89 -10.12
CA THR A 297 19.93 19.86 -11.07
C THR A 297 18.77 19.21 -11.81
N VAL A 298 17.63 19.00 -11.14
CA VAL A 298 16.42 18.44 -11.74
C VAL A 298 15.66 19.48 -12.56
N LYS A 299 15.48 20.70 -12.04
CA LYS A 299 14.69 21.75 -12.71
C LYS A 299 15.22 22.11 -14.10
N TYR A 300 16.53 22.25 -14.23
CA TYR A 300 17.16 22.82 -15.43
C TYR A 300 17.51 21.78 -16.51
N ASP A 301 17.42 20.49 -16.23
CA ASP A 301 17.68 19.43 -17.20
C ASP A 301 16.42 19.14 -18.05
N GLN A 302 16.43 19.59 -19.30
CA GLN A 302 15.29 19.46 -20.22
C GLN A 302 14.96 18.01 -20.62
N SER A 303 15.86 17.04 -20.35
CA SER A 303 15.59 15.62 -20.60
C SER A 303 14.63 15.01 -19.57
N ILE A 304 14.42 15.69 -18.44
CA ILE A 304 13.56 15.22 -17.35
C ILE A 304 12.08 15.53 -17.65
N PRO A 305 11.16 14.60 -17.34
CA PRO A 305 9.72 14.83 -17.54
C PRO A 305 9.22 16.11 -16.86
N SER A 306 8.27 16.80 -17.51
CA SER A 306 7.75 18.10 -17.06
C SER A 306 7.23 18.08 -15.62
N PHE A 307 6.58 16.98 -15.20
CA PHE A 307 6.11 16.80 -13.83
C PHE A 307 7.22 17.02 -12.78
N TYR A 308 8.36 16.31 -12.92
CA TYR A 308 9.45 16.40 -11.95
C TYR A 308 10.16 17.76 -11.99
N ARG A 309 10.23 18.39 -13.17
CA ARG A 309 10.76 19.75 -13.32
C ARG A 309 9.85 20.81 -12.69
N ALA A 310 8.54 20.68 -12.86
CA ALA A 310 7.56 21.54 -12.20
C ALA A 310 7.64 21.38 -10.68
N GLU A 311 7.77 20.15 -10.20
CA GLU A 311 7.92 19.86 -8.77
C GLU A 311 9.23 20.43 -8.20
N ALA A 312 10.34 20.35 -8.95
CA ALA A 312 11.60 20.99 -8.59
C ALA A 312 11.49 22.53 -8.52
N ALA A 313 10.81 23.15 -9.49
CA ALA A 313 10.54 24.59 -9.51
C ALA A 313 9.68 25.02 -8.32
N ARG A 314 8.64 24.24 -8.01
CA ARG A 314 7.79 24.46 -6.83
C ARG A 314 8.62 24.44 -5.56
N MET A 315 9.46 23.43 -5.40
CA MET A 315 10.29 23.27 -4.21
C MET A 315 11.33 24.39 -4.07
N GLU A 316 11.93 24.86 -5.18
CA GLU A 316 12.77 26.06 -5.16
C GLU A 316 12.00 27.29 -4.67
N GLY A 317 10.74 27.43 -5.10
CA GLY A 317 9.84 28.46 -4.58
C GLY A 317 9.61 28.35 -3.08
N GLU A 318 9.38 27.15 -2.55
CA GLU A 318 9.19 26.96 -1.11
C GLU A 318 10.46 27.25 -0.30
N ILE A 319 11.63 26.85 -0.80
CA ILE A 319 12.92 27.17 -0.19
C ILE A 319 13.11 28.70 -0.11
N ASN A 320 12.94 29.41 -1.23
CA ASN A 320 13.08 30.86 -1.28
C ASN A 320 12.02 31.55 -0.41
N GLY A 321 10.79 31.03 -0.41
CA GLY A 321 9.69 31.51 0.44
C GLY A 321 10.01 31.41 1.93
N LYS A 322 10.66 30.33 2.35
CA LYS A 322 11.09 30.12 3.74
C LYS A 322 12.30 30.99 4.13
N GLN A 323 13.25 31.19 3.23
CA GLN A 323 14.47 31.96 3.53
C GLN A 323 14.26 33.48 3.46
N ASN A 324 13.52 33.95 2.46
CA ASN A 324 13.43 35.37 2.11
C ASN A 324 12.02 35.97 2.31
N GLY A 325 11.03 35.13 2.59
CA GLY A 325 9.64 35.51 2.79
C GLY A 325 8.71 35.07 1.65
N PRO A 326 7.39 35.01 1.89
CA PRO A 326 6.42 34.34 1.03
C PRO A 326 6.40 34.86 -0.42
N TYR A 327 6.61 36.16 -0.62
CA TYR A 327 6.60 36.78 -1.97
C TYR A 327 7.73 36.27 -2.87
N PHE A 328 8.86 35.82 -2.30
CA PHE A 328 9.95 35.25 -3.08
C PHE A 328 9.62 33.87 -3.64
N ALA A 329 8.56 33.21 -3.18
CA ALA A 329 8.08 31.94 -3.75
C ALA A 329 7.34 32.14 -5.08
N ILE A 330 6.66 33.28 -5.26
CA ILE A 330 5.74 33.55 -6.38
C ILE A 330 6.36 33.28 -7.76
N PRO A 331 7.51 33.86 -8.15
CA PRO A 331 8.04 33.66 -9.50
C PRO A 331 8.36 32.19 -9.82
N TYR A 332 8.75 31.42 -8.80
CA TYR A 332 9.05 29.99 -8.95
C TYR A 332 7.79 29.12 -9.01
N LEU A 333 6.75 29.50 -8.28
CA LEU A 333 5.45 28.83 -8.36
C LEU A 333 4.74 29.12 -9.70
N GLU A 334 4.88 30.33 -10.24
CA GLU A 334 4.44 30.68 -11.60
C GLU A 334 5.23 29.89 -12.66
N GLU A 335 6.56 29.78 -12.49
CA GLU A 335 7.41 28.94 -13.34
C GLU A 335 6.95 27.46 -13.29
N ALA A 336 6.71 26.91 -12.10
CA ALA A 336 6.23 25.55 -11.91
C ALA A 336 4.88 25.32 -12.61
N LEU A 337 3.94 26.26 -12.46
CA LEU A 337 2.62 26.19 -13.08
C LEU A 337 2.74 26.16 -14.61
N ARG A 338 3.57 27.04 -15.18
CA ARG A 338 3.85 27.08 -16.62
C ARG A 338 4.49 25.77 -17.13
N ILE A 339 5.46 25.20 -16.39
CA ILE A 339 6.07 23.90 -16.76
C ILE A 339 5.03 22.77 -16.73
N SER A 340 4.07 22.84 -15.81
CA SER A 340 2.97 21.87 -15.71
C SER A 340 1.88 22.02 -16.80
N GLY A 341 1.99 23.01 -17.68
CA GLY A 341 0.96 23.31 -18.69
C GLY A 341 -0.25 24.06 -18.12
N ASP A 342 -0.06 24.76 -17.00
CA ASP A 342 -1.11 25.45 -16.24
C ASP A 342 -2.19 24.55 -15.64
N GLU A 343 -2.06 23.23 -15.68
CA GLU A 343 -3.12 22.29 -15.29
C GLU A 343 -3.10 21.89 -13.81
N ASP A 344 -2.02 22.12 -13.06
CA ASP A 344 -1.89 21.66 -11.67
C ASP A 344 -2.75 22.50 -10.68
N PRO A 345 -3.85 21.95 -10.13
CA PRO A 345 -4.73 22.69 -9.23
C PRO A 345 -4.05 23.08 -7.92
N PHE A 346 -3.11 22.26 -7.44
CA PHE A 346 -2.37 22.51 -6.20
C PHE A 346 -1.48 23.74 -6.34
N LEU A 347 -0.80 23.89 -7.49
CA LEU A 347 0.04 25.07 -7.75
C LEU A 347 -0.81 26.35 -7.85
N ARG A 348 -1.99 26.28 -8.48
CA ARG A 348 -2.94 27.40 -8.55
C ARG A 348 -3.43 27.82 -7.16
N GLU A 349 -3.84 26.86 -6.34
CA GLU A 349 -4.26 27.11 -4.95
C GLU A 349 -3.11 27.72 -4.15
N ARG A 350 -1.91 27.15 -4.26
CA ARG A 350 -0.73 27.63 -3.55
C ARG A 350 -0.37 29.06 -3.93
N LEU A 351 -0.37 29.39 -5.22
CA LEU A 351 -0.18 30.77 -5.71
C LEU A 351 -1.23 31.72 -5.14
N SER A 352 -2.51 31.32 -5.16
CA SER A 352 -3.60 32.14 -4.60
C SER A 352 -3.42 32.44 -3.10
N SER A 353 -2.77 31.54 -2.36
CA SER A 353 -2.52 31.72 -0.92
C SER A 353 -1.45 32.78 -0.61
N PHE A 354 -0.57 33.07 -1.57
CA PHE A 354 0.49 34.08 -1.46
C PHE A 354 0.10 35.44 -2.03
N LEU A 355 -0.94 35.48 -2.88
CA LEU A 355 -1.47 36.73 -3.40
C LEU A 355 -2.33 37.43 -2.34
N PRO A 356 -2.25 38.77 -2.22
CA PRO A 356 -3.11 39.50 -1.31
C PRO A 356 -4.58 39.27 -1.70
N LYS A 357 -5.39 38.77 -0.76
CA LYS A 357 -6.85 38.67 -0.94
C LYS A 357 -7.37 40.08 -1.21
N SER A 358 -7.86 40.32 -2.43
CA SER A 358 -8.58 41.55 -2.75
C SER A 358 -9.72 41.71 -1.73
N ARG A 359 -9.69 42.81 -0.98
CA ARG A 359 -10.76 43.18 -0.04
C ARG A 359 -12.02 43.60 -0.77
#